data_AF-A0A5N0VMN1-F1
#
_entry.id   AF-A0A5N0VMN1-F1
#
_cell.length_a   1.000
_cell.length_b   1.000
_cell.length_c   1.000
_cell.angle_alpha   90.00
_cell.angle_beta   90.00
_cell.angle_gamma   90.00
#
_symmetry.space_group_name_H-M   'P 1'
#
loop_
_entity.id
_entity.type
_entity.pdbx_description
1 polymer ?
#
loop_
_entity_poly.entity_id
_entity_poly.type
_entity_poly.pdbx_seq_one_letter_code
_entity_poly.pdbx_strand_id
1 'polypeptide(L)' 'MERLHELIPEADGLRVERHELPSLPALNFLLVGYLEQGVSSCLRIDPQAKGLGEYLAAKVVDIPASLVRASGAR' A
#
# COMPACT_ATOMS: atom_id res chain seq x y z
N MET A 1 -6.62 7.21 6.41
CA MET A 1 -6.45 5.76 6.59
C MET A 1 -7.52 4.99 5.84
N GLU A 2 -8.78 5.44 5.86
CA GLU A 2 -9.92 4.88 5.11
C GLU A 2 -9.59 4.37 3.69
N ARG A 3 -9.00 5.22 2.82
CA ARG A 3 -8.64 4.81 1.46
C ARG A 3 -7.65 3.64 1.37
N LEU A 4 -6.74 3.47 2.35
CA LEU A 4 -5.82 2.34 2.35
C LEU A 4 -6.57 1.02 2.61
N HIS A 5 -7.55 1.04 3.52
CA HIS A 5 -8.37 -0.14 3.83
C HIS A 5 -9.30 -0.50 2.65
N GLU A 6 -9.76 0.48 1.87
CA GLU A 6 -10.48 0.19 0.62
C GLU A 6 -9.58 -0.48 -0.44
N LEU A 7 -8.32 -0.06 -0.52
CA LEU A 7 -7.36 -0.60 -1.49
C LEU A 7 -6.79 -1.97 -1.07
N ILE A 8 -6.66 -2.19 0.24
CA ILE A 8 -6.19 -3.42 0.86
C ILE A 8 -7.22 -3.84 1.92
N PRO A 9 -8.35 -4.46 1.54
CA PRO A 9 -9.41 -4.86 2.47
C PRO A 9 -8.91 -5.77 3.59
N GLU A 10 -7.89 -6.58 3.33
CA GLU A 10 -7.26 -7.47 4.30
C GLU A 10 -6.48 -6.73 5.40
N ALA A 11 -6.26 -5.43 5.24
CA ALA A 11 -5.72 -4.56 6.26
C ALA A 11 -6.79 -4.04 7.24
N ASP A 12 -8.08 -4.30 6.98
CA ASP A 12 -9.15 -3.87 7.88
C ASP A 12 -8.97 -4.45 9.28
N GLY A 13 -9.21 -3.62 10.29
CA GLY A 13 -8.95 -3.95 11.69
C GLY A 13 -7.47 -4.07 12.10
N LEU A 14 -6.51 -3.99 11.18
CA LEU A 14 -5.09 -3.94 11.52
C LEU A 14 -4.67 -2.54 11.96
N ARG A 15 -3.71 -2.48 12.89
CA ARG A 15 -3.01 -1.23 13.20
C ARG A 15 -2.14 -0.84 12.01
N VAL A 16 -2.39 0.34 11.46
CA VAL A 16 -1.61 0.91 10.36
C VAL A 16 -0.87 2.16 10.84
N GLU A 17 0.43 2.20 10.57
CA GLU A 17 1.24 3.41 10.74
C GLU A 17 1.56 4.03 9.39
N ARG A 18 1.46 5.36 9.29
CA ARG A 18 1.83 6.12 8.10
C ARG A 18 3.06 6.95 8.41
N HIS A 19 4.06 6.80 7.57
CA HIS A 19 5.31 7.54 7.62
C HIS A 19 5.46 8.33 6.33
N GLU A 20 5.56 9.65 6.44
CA GLU A 20 5.86 10.50 5.29
C GLU A 20 7.37 10.50 5.05
N LEU A 21 7.80 10.41 3.79
CA LEU A 21 9.21 10.40 3.44
C LEU A 21 9.64 11.82 3.07
N PRO A 22 10.35 12.59 3.92
CA PRO A 22 10.47 14.04 3.74
C PRO A 22 11.17 14.49 2.46
N SER A 23 12.01 13.63 1.89
CA SER A 23 12.80 13.91 0.68
C SER A 23 12.32 13.15 -0.54
N LEU A 24 11.19 12.42 -0.44
CA LEU A 24 10.60 11.67 -1.53
C LEU A 24 9.10 11.96 -1.55
N PRO A 25 8.47 12.30 -2.69
CA PRO A 25 7.03 12.52 -2.74
C PRO A 25 6.27 11.19 -2.63
N ALA A 26 6.39 10.53 -1.48
CA ALA A 26 5.97 9.18 -1.21
C ALA A 26 5.61 9.00 0.26
N LEU A 27 4.83 7.95 0.51
CA LEU A 27 4.37 7.53 1.82
C LEU A 27 4.78 6.08 2.03
N ASN A 28 5.17 5.75 3.25
CA ASN A 28 5.37 4.38 3.69
C ASN A 28 4.25 4.00 4.69
N PHE A 29 3.61 2.86 4.46
CA PHE A 29 2.59 2.33 5.35
C PHE A 29 3.07 1.03 5.98
N LEU A 30 3.06 0.95 7.31
CA LEU A 30 3.36 -0.25 8.08
C LEU A 30 2.06 -0.89 8.57
N LEU A 31 1.75 -2.09 8.07
CA LEU A 31 0.58 -2.87 8.48
C LEU A 31 0.99 -3.88 9.55
N VAL A 32 0.74 -3.56 10.81
CA VAL A 32 1.16 -4.40 11.94
C VAL A 32 0.32 -5.69 11.97
N GLY A 33 0.99 -6.84 11.95
CA GLY A 33 0.35 -8.15 12.01
C GLY A 33 -0.19 -8.68 10.67
N TYR A 34 0.07 -8.00 9.56
CA TYR A 34 -0.41 -8.43 8.24
C TYR A 34 0.09 -9.83 7.83
N LEU A 35 1.33 -10.15 8.21
CA LEU A 35 1.97 -11.46 7.99
C LEU A 35 1.89 -12.37 9.24
N GLU A 36 0.95 -12.12 10.15
CA GLU A 36 0.78 -12.89 11.38
C GLU A 36 2.09 -12.93 12.22
N GLN A 37 2.61 -14.11 12.58
CA GLN A 37 3.90 -14.28 13.27
C GLN A 37 5.09 -14.37 12.30
N GLY A 38 4.89 -14.02 11.03
CA GLY A 38 5.90 -14.04 9.98
C GLY A 38 5.63 -15.08 8.89
N VAL A 39 6.59 -15.18 7.96
CA VAL A 39 6.47 -15.94 6.70
C VAL A 39 6.08 -17.40 6.90
N SER A 40 6.60 -18.05 7.94
CA SER A 40 6.31 -19.47 8.23
C SER A 40 4.93 -19.72 8.83
N SER A 41 4.27 -18.68 9.35
CA SER A 41 2.94 -18.77 9.96
C SER A 41 1.82 -18.26 9.05
N CYS A 42 2.13 -17.44 8.06
CA CYS A 42 1.14 -16.78 7.23
C CYS A 42 0.54 -17.76 6.21
N LEU A 43 -0.78 -17.99 6.28
CA LEU A 43 -1.52 -18.87 5.36
C LEU A 43 -1.93 -18.16 4.05
N ARG A 44 -1.55 -16.90 3.87
CA ARG A 44 -1.87 -16.12 2.66
C ARG A 44 -1.05 -16.63 1.47
N ILE A 45 -1.60 -16.45 0.27
CA ILE A 45 -0.95 -16.79 -1.01
C ILE A 45 0.42 -16.11 -1.15
N ASP A 46 0.59 -14.94 -0.54
CA ASP A 46 1.84 -14.19 -0.50
C ASP A 46 2.33 -14.02 0.96
N PRO A 47 3.01 -15.03 1.52
CA PRO A 47 3.43 -15.02 2.92
C PRO A 47 4.56 -14.04 3.21
N GLN A 48 5.14 -13.42 2.18
CA GLN A 48 6.20 -12.41 2.30
C GLN A 48 5.72 -11.00 1.95
N ALA A 49 4.44 -10.81 1.60
CA ALA A 49 3.88 -9.56 1.09
C ALA A 49 4.62 -8.98 -0.15
N LYS A 50 5.32 -9.81 -0.93
CA LYS A 50 6.05 -9.35 -2.14
C LYS A 50 5.09 -8.94 -3.25
N GLY A 51 4.03 -9.71 -3.46
CA GLY A 51 2.96 -9.44 -4.41
C GLY A 51 2.00 -8.34 -3.95
N LEU A 52 1.98 -7.98 -2.67
CA LEU A 52 1.11 -6.90 -2.17
C LEU A 52 1.38 -5.55 -2.88
N GLY A 53 2.66 -5.25 -3.16
CA GLY A 53 3.03 -4.04 -3.90
C GLY A 53 2.50 -4.04 -5.34
N GLU A 54 2.61 -5.17 -6.03
CA GLU A 54 2.08 -5.32 -7.39
C GLU A 54 0.55 -5.27 -7.42
N TYR A 55 -0.10 -5.92 -6.45
CA TYR A 55 -1.55 -5.85 -6.28
C TYR A 55 -2.03 -4.40 -6.11
N LEU A 56 -1.34 -3.61 -5.29
CA LEU A 56 -1.68 -2.20 -5.09
C LEU A 56 -1.40 -1.37 -6.35
N ALA A 57 -0.29 -1.62 -7.04
CA ALA A 57 0.07 -0.94 -8.29
C ALA A 57 -0.92 -1.22 -9.43
N ALA A 58 -1.59 -2.38 -9.41
CA ALA A 58 -2.61 -2.74 -10.40
C ALA A 58 -3.99 -2.09 -10.14
N LYS A 59 -4.18 -1.38 -9.01
CA LYS A 59 -5.45 -0.72 -8.71
C LYS A 59 -5.66 0.52 -9.57
N VAL A 60 -6.83 0.62 -10.17
CA VAL A 60 -7.29 1.87 -10.80
C VAL A 60 -7.86 2.76 -9.70
N VAL A 61 -7.33 3.97 -9.59
CA VAL A 61 -7.77 4.95 -8.60
C VAL A 61 -7.96 6.31 -9.25
N ASP A 62 -8.99 7.02 -8.81
CA ASP A 62 -9.15 8.42 -9.18
C ASP A 62 -8.03 9.24 -8.54
N ILE A 63 -7.32 10.00 -9.37
CA ILE A 63 -6.29 10.92 -8.93
C ILE A 63 -6.77 12.36 -9.13
N PRO A 64 -6.56 13.26 -8.15
CA PRO A 64 -6.84 14.66 -8.33
C PRO A 64 -6.14 15.21 -9.58
N ALA A 65 -6.87 15.88 -10.46
CA ALA A 65 -6.33 16.44 -11.69
C ALA A 65 -5.16 17.40 -11.44
N SER A 66 -5.13 18.07 -10.28
CA SER A 66 -4.03 18.93 -9.84
C SER A 66 -2.68 18.22 -9.66
N LEU A 67 -2.69 16.89 -9.49
CA LEU A 67 -1.49 16.07 -9.35
C LEU A 67 -0.99 15.52 -10.69
N VAL A 68 -1.82 15.57 -11.74
CA VAL A 68 -1.42 15.20 -13.10
C VAL A 68 -0.49 16.29 -13.62
N ARG A 69 0.82 16.09 -13.51
CA ARG A 69 1.77 16.93 -14.24
C ARG A 69 1.59 16.63 -15.72
N ALA A 70 1.43 17.66 -16.55
CA ALA A 70 1.51 17.50 -18.00
C ALA A 70 2.84 16.80 -18.30
N SER A 71 2.77 15.54 -18.72
CA SER A 71 3.94 14.77 -19.11
C SER A 71 4.54 15.45 -20.34
N GLY A 72 5.57 16.27 -20.13
CA GLY A 72 6.46 16.67 -21.20
C GLY A 72 7.07 15.41 -21.78
N ALA A 73 6.87 15.23 -23.08
CA ALA A 73 7.47 14.16 -23.85
C ALA A 73 8.95 14.01 -23.49
N ARG A 74 9.36 12.78 -23.23
CA ARG A 74 10.76 12.35 -23.31
C ARG A 74 10.86 11.30 -24.40
#